data_AF-A0A7X8HPK2-F1
#
_entry.id   AF-A0A7X8HPK2-F1
#
_cell.length_a   1.000
_cell.length_b   1.000
_cell.length_c   1.000
_cell.angle_alpha   90.00
_cell.angle_beta   90.00
_cell.angle_gamma   90.00
#
_symmetry.space_group_name_H-M   'P 1'
#
loop_
_entity.id
_entity.type
_entity.pdbx_description
1 polymer ?
#
loop_
_entity_poly.entity_id
_entity_poly.type
_entity_poly.pdbx_seq_one_letter_code
_entity_poly.pdbx_strand_id
1 'polypeptide(L)'
;MEPKNQFTWINYYTKFADKLNVSEKRYWIYAPGNNASKWPEFYAKGIMGIGWEEMGNLEQYASKDEMKTKMKELYGKDYSYMNMAHATWQFANELEPGDIVYAKKGLYKIVGKG
;
A
#
# COMPACT_ATOMS: atom_id res chain seq x y z
N MET A 1 -14.87 14.26 -38.84
CA MET A 1 -14.59 13.36 -37.71
C MET A 1 -13.29 12.64 -38.04
N GLU A 2 -12.23 12.92 -37.28
CA GLU A 2 -10.89 12.37 -37.54
C GLU A 2 -10.86 10.87 -37.14
N PRO A 3 -10.30 9.97 -37.96
CA PRO A 3 -10.22 8.56 -37.61
C PRO A 3 -9.19 8.39 -36.49
N LYS A 4 -9.66 8.08 -35.28
CA LYS A 4 -8.79 7.74 -34.14
C LYS A 4 -7.87 6.58 -34.55
N ASN A 5 -6.58 6.87 -34.60
CA ASN A 5 -5.49 5.98 -34.99
C ASN A 5 -5.63 4.59 -34.33
N GLN A 6 -5.55 3.51 -35.12
CA GLN A 6 -5.61 2.11 -34.69
C GLN A 6 -4.63 1.78 -33.54
N PHE A 7 -3.46 2.44 -33.49
CA PHE A 7 -2.47 2.30 -32.41
C PHE A 7 -2.98 2.85 -31.07
N THR A 8 -3.84 3.87 -31.06
CA THR A 8 -4.39 4.42 -29.80
C THR A 8 -5.39 3.47 -29.15
N TRP A 9 -6.18 2.76 -29.96
CA TRP A 9 -7.10 1.73 -29.48
C TRP A 9 -6.34 0.52 -28.93
N ILE A 10 -5.32 0.04 -29.63
CA ILE A 10 -4.50 -1.08 -29.15
C ILE A 10 -3.85 -0.72 -27.81
N ASN A 11 -3.22 0.45 -27.68
CA ASN A 11 -2.58 0.86 -26.42
C ASN A 11 -3.59 1.04 -25.27
N TYR A 12 -4.79 1.55 -25.56
CA TYR A 12 -5.87 1.62 -24.59
C TYR A 12 -6.25 0.20 -24.14
N TYR A 13 -6.64 -0.68 -25.06
CA TYR A 13 -7.06 -2.03 -24.72
C TYR A 13 -5.96 -2.88 -24.07
N THR A 14 -4.70 -2.76 -24.46
CA THR A 14 -3.57 -3.44 -23.80
C THR A 14 -3.41 -2.96 -22.37
N LYS A 15 -3.41 -1.63 -22.13
CA LYS A 15 -3.34 -1.08 -20.77
C LYS A 15 -4.53 -1.48 -19.90
N PHE A 16 -5.72 -1.63 -20.49
CA PHE A 16 -6.90 -2.14 -19.80
C PHE A 16 -6.83 -3.65 -19.57
N ALA A 17 -6.31 -4.43 -20.52
CA ALA A 17 -6.17 -5.87 -20.43
C ALA A 17 -5.11 -6.28 -19.39
N ASP A 18 -3.99 -5.55 -19.29
CA ASP A 18 -3.01 -5.74 -18.22
C ASP A 18 -3.62 -5.48 -16.84
N LYS A 19 -4.57 -4.54 -16.76
CA LYS A 19 -5.35 -4.23 -15.55
C LYS A 19 -6.48 -5.24 -15.27
N LEU A 20 -6.94 -5.96 -16.30
CA LEU A 20 -7.95 -7.01 -16.24
C LEU A 20 -7.34 -8.41 -16.09
N ASN A 21 -6.01 -8.52 -16.12
CA ASN A 21 -5.32 -9.72 -15.69
C ASN A 21 -5.63 -9.83 -14.19
N VAL A 22 -6.71 -10.54 -13.87
CA VAL A 22 -7.22 -10.68 -12.50
C VAL A 22 -6.11 -11.33 -11.71
N SER A 23 -5.25 -10.51 -11.10
CA SER A 23 -4.23 -11.02 -10.21
C SER A 23 -4.96 -11.82 -9.16
N GLU A 24 -4.45 -13.00 -8.86
CA GLU A 24 -5.02 -13.85 -7.84
C GLU A 24 -5.31 -12.99 -6.59
N LYS A 25 -6.55 -13.01 -6.10
CA LYS A 25 -6.99 -12.11 -5.03
C LYS A 25 -6.07 -12.29 -3.82
N ARG A 26 -5.28 -11.26 -3.50
CA ARG A 26 -4.36 -11.31 -2.36
C ARG A 26 -5.10 -10.91 -1.09
N TYR A 27 -4.60 -11.43 0.02
CA TYR A 27 -5.15 -11.20 1.34
C TYR A 27 -4.07 -10.59 2.22
N TRP A 28 -4.43 -9.51 2.91
CA TRP A 28 -3.53 -8.75 3.76
C TRP A 28 -4.05 -8.72 5.19
N ILE A 29 -3.12 -8.66 6.13
CA ILE A 29 -3.42 -8.34 7.52
C ILE A 29 -2.86 -6.95 7.81
N TYR A 30 -3.71 -6.10 8.38
CA TYR A 30 -3.39 -4.72 8.67
C TYR A 30 -3.64 -4.38 10.14
N ALA A 31 -2.70 -3.69 10.78
CA ALA A 31 -2.85 -3.20 12.14
C ALA A 31 -3.02 -1.67 12.13
N PRO A 32 -4.25 -1.12 12.26
CA PRO A 32 -4.49 0.32 12.31
C PRO A 32 -4.09 0.91 13.68
N GLY A 33 -2.79 1.04 13.90
CA GLY A 33 -2.21 1.47 15.18
C GLY A 33 -2.26 0.40 16.26
N ASN A 34 -1.61 0.70 17.40
CA ASN A 34 -1.56 -0.22 18.53
C ASN A 34 -2.98 -0.58 18.99
N ASN A 35 -3.30 -1.88 19.08
CA ASN A 35 -4.63 -2.38 19.42
C ASN A 35 -5.79 -1.75 18.62
N ALA A 36 -5.55 -1.47 17.33
CA ALA A 36 -6.51 -0.85 16.44
C ALA A 36 -6.98 0.55 16.87
N SER A 37 -6.14 1.31 17.58
CA SER A 37 -6.50 2.65 18.09
C SER A 37 -6.89 3.64 17.00
N LYS A 38 -6.39 3.49 15.77
CA LYS A 38 -6.73 4.34 14.63
C LYS A 38 -7.92 3.83 13.81
N TRP A 39 -8.43 2.64 14.11
CA TRP A 39 -9.52 2.04 13.33
C TRP A 39 -10.77 2.91 13.24
N PRO A 40 -11.30 3.51 14.34
CA PRO A 40 -12.50 4.34 14.24
C PRO A 40 -12.33 5.54 13.30
N GLU A 41 -11.17 6.19 13.36
CA GLU A 41 -10.85 7.34 12.51
C GLU A 41 -10.71 6.94 11.03
N PHE A 42 -9.89 5.91 10.77
CA PHE A 42 -9.60 5.46 9.41
C PHE A 42 -10.84 4.91 8.71
N TYR A 43 -11.65 4.14 9.44
CA TYR A 43 -12.92 3.64 8.92
C TYR A 43 -13.90 4.76 8.60
N ALA A 44 -14.09 5.72 9.52
CA ALA A 44 -15.00 6.85 9.30
C ALA A 44 -14.59 7.72 8.09
N LYS A 45 -13.29 7.82 7.81
CA LYS A 45 -12.74 8.59 6.68
C LYS A 45 -12.62 7.78 5.39
N GLY A 46 -12.81 6.45 5.43
CA GLY A 46 -12.60 5.58 4.27
C GLY A 46 -11.14 5.52 3.79
N ILE A 47 -10.18 5.59 4.73
CA ILE A 47 -8.74 5.58 4.42
C ILE A 47 -8.02 4.42 5.12
N MET A 48 -6.82 4.10 4.66
CA MET A 48 -5.86 3.22 5.33
C MET A 48 -4.57 4.01 5.57
N GLY A 49 -4.00 3.94 6.77
CA GLY A 49 -2.76 4.66 7.12
C GLY A 49 -1.67 3.73 7.63
N ILE A 50 -0.41 4.00 7.30
CA ILE A 50 0.74 3.16 7.70
C ILE A 50 1.76 3.85 8.62
N GLY A 51 1.52 5.13 8.99
CA GLY A 51 2.47 5.93 9.76
C GLY A 51 3.65 6.42 8.91
N TRP A 52 4.75 6.82 9.56
CA TRP A 52 5.99 7.31 8.93
C TRP A 52 5.83 8.61 8.15
N GLU A 53 5.05 9.54 8.71
CA GLU A 53 4.71 10.83 8.09
C GLU A 53 5.93 11.65 7.63
N GLU A 54 7.05 11.57 8.36
CA GLU A 54 8.28 12.28 8.01
C GLU A 54 8.97 11.73 6.75
N MET A 55 8.60 10.52 6.30
CA MET A 55 9.05 9.99 5.00
C MET A 55 8.29 10.58 3.81
N GLY A 56 7.21 11.32 4.03
CA GLY A 56 6.42 11.93 2.97
C GLY A 56 5.79 10.89 2.02
N ASN A 57 5.75 11.21 0.72
CA ASN A 57 5.20 10.29 -0.28
C ASN A 57 6.06 9.02 -0.39
N LEU A 58 5.51 7.85 -0.08
CA LEU A 58 6.22 6.57 -0.13
C LEU A 58 6.50 6.08 -1.57
N GLU A 59 5.77 6.58 -2.57
CA GLU A 59 5.98 6.24 -3.98
C GLU A 59 7.27 6.86 -4.56
N GLN A 60 7.92 7.78 -3.83
CA GLN A 60 9.14 8.45 -4.31
C GLN A 60 10.40 7.57 -4.20
N TYR A 61 10.36 6.50 -3.40
CA TYR A 61 11.52 5.64 -3.14
C TYR A 61 11.58 4.52 -4.18
N ALA A 62 12.76 4.31 -4.78
CA ALA A 62 12.95 3.32 -5.84
C ALA A 62 13.18 1.89 -5.31
N SER A 63 13.44 1.73 -4.01
CA SER A 63 13.63 0.40 -3.40
C SER A 63 13.33 0.35 -1.90
N LYS A 64 13.15 -0.88 -1.37
CA LYS A 64 13.08 -1.16 0.08
C LYS A 64 14.35 -0.67 0.81
N ASP A 65 15.52 -0.72 0.17
CA ASP A 65 16.77 -0.26 0.77
C ASP A 65 16.87 1.27 0.86
N GLU A 66 16.31 2.00 -0.12
CA GLU A 66 16.18 3.46 -0.03
C GLU A 66 15.23 3.87 1.10
N MET A 67 14.08 3.20 1.22
CA MET A 67 13.15 3.43 2.34
C MET A 67 13.85 3.21 3.69
N LYS A 68 14.58 2.10 3.83
CA LYS A 68 15.36 1.77 5.03
C LYS A 68 16.44 2.81 5.33
N THR A 69 17.14 3.27 4.30
CA THR A 69 18.17 4.33 4.44
C THR A 69 17.53 5.60 4.95
N LYS A 70 16.39 6.00 4.37
CA LYS A 70 15.67 7.19 4.79
C LYS A 70 15.12 7.09 6.21
N MET A 71 14.60 5.93 6.60
CA MET A 71 14.17 5.69 7.99
C MET A 71 15.31 5.90 8.98
N LYS A 72 16.52 5.43 8.66
CA LYS A 72 17.70 5.63 9.53
C LYS A 72 18.13 7.08 9.64
N GLU A 73 17.95 7.88 8.58
CA GLU A 73 18.22 9.31 8.61
C GLU A 73 17.25 10.07 9.51
N LEU A 74 15.95 9.75 9.42
CA LEU A 74 14.89 10.49 10.11
C LEU A 74 14.69 10.05 11.56
N TYR A 75 14.81 8.75 11.84
CA TYR A 75 14.42 8.16 13.13
C TYR A 75 15.60 7.54 13.90
N GLY A 76 16.84 7.70 13.40
CA GLY A 76 18.04 7.18 14.04
C GLY A 76 18.40 5.75 13.62
N LYS A 77 19.61 5.29 13.99
CA LYS A 77 20.24 4.08 13.43
C LYS A 77 20.11 2.82 14.30
N ASP A 78 19.41 2.91 15.42
CA ASP A 78 19.39 1.86 16.46
C ASP A 78 18.59 0.61 16.05
N TYR A 79 17.74 0.73 15.03
CA TYR A 79 16.91 -0.36 14.53
C TYR A 79 17.32 -0.80 13.11
N SER A 80 17.00 -2.05 12.78
CA SER A 80 17.26 -2.58 11.44
C SER A 80 16.36 -1.96 10.37
N TYR A 81 15.16 -1.49 10.75
CA TYR A 81 14.07 -1.02 9.88
C TYR A 81 13.65 -1.99 8.77
N MET A 82 14.12 -3.24 8.80
CA MET A 82 13.88 -4.19 7.70
C MET A 82 12.38 -4.45 7.49
N ASN A 83 11.66 -4.75 8.58
CA ASN A 83 10.23 -5.02 8.52
C ASN A 83 9.42 -3.76 8.19
N MET A 84 9.87 -2.59 8.65
CA MET A 84 9.17 -1.32 8.41
C MET A 84 9.31 -0.89 6.96
N ALA A 85 10.53 -0.93 6.41
CA ALA A 85 10.78 -0.65 5.01
C ALA A 85 10.06 -1.64 4.09
N HIS A 86 9.96 -2.91 4.49
CA HIS A 86 9.16 -3.89 3.77
C HIS A 86 7.68 -3.50 3.79
N ALA A 87 7.09 -3.23 4.97
CA ALA A 87 5.68 -2.88 5.09
C ALA A 87 5.31 -1.60 4.33
N THR A 88 6.13 -0.54 4.43
CA THR A 88 5.90 0.72 3.69
C THR A 88 6.00 0.50 2.18
N TRP A 89 6.91 -0.36 1.73
CA TRP A 89 7.01 -0.72 0.32
C TRP A 89 5.78 -1.46 -0.17
N GLN A 90 5.32 -2.49 0.57
CA GLN A 90 4.14 -3.26 0.18
C GLN A 90 2.90 -2.38 0.13
N PHE A 91 2.73 -1.49 1.11
CA PHE A 91 1.63 -0.54 1.16
C PHE A 91 1.60 0.41 -0.04
N ALA A 92 2.76 0.90 -0.48
CA ALA A 92 2.85 1.86 -1.57
C ALA A 92 2.87 1.20 -2.97
N ASN A 93 3.39 -0.01 -3.10
CA ASN A 93 3.72 -0.60 -4.41
C ASN A 93 3.11 -1.98 -4.69
N GLU A 94 2.71 -2.74 -3.67
CA GLU A 94 2.23 -4.13 -3.84
C GLU A 94 0.73 -4.29 -3.54
N LEU A 95 0.16 -3.41 -2.70
CA LEU A 95 -1.26 -3.42 -2.35
C LEU A 95 -2.06 -2.76 -3.48
N GLU A 96 -3.01 -3.49 -4.06
CA GLU A 96 -3.76 -3.05 -5.24
C GLU A 96 -5.28 -3.04 -5.00
N PRO A 97 -6.04 -2.21 -5.73
CA PRO A 97 -7.50 -2.30 -5.72
C PRO A 97 -7.98 -3.71 -6.09
N GLY A 98 -8.80 -4.31 -5.22
CA GLY A 98 -9.32 -5.68 -5.39
C GLY A 98 -8.73 -6.69 -4.41
N ASP A 99 -7.59 -6.35 -3.77
CA ASP A 99 -7.06 -7.09 -2.63
C ASP A 99 -8.02 -7.00 -1.43
N ILE A 100 -7.99 -7.99 -0.55
CA ILE A 100 -8.82 -8.02 0.67
C ILE A 100 -7.95 -7.77 1.89
N VAL A 101 -8.27 -6.73 2.65
CA VAL A 101 -7.53 -6.33 3.85
C VAL A 101 -8.35 -6.65 5.10
N TYR A 102 -7.76 -7.43 6.01
CA TYR A 102 -8.31 -7.67 7.34
C TYR A 102 -7.64 -6.75 8.37
N ALA A 103 -8.42 -5.82 8.92
CA ALA A 103 -7.96 -4.95 10.00
C ALA A 103 -8.02 -5.71 11.34
N LYS A 104 -6.88 -5.85 12.03
CA LYS A 104 -6.77 -6.58 13.30
C LYS A 104 -6.65 -5.66 14.52
N LYS A 105 -7.18 -6.11 15.64
CA LYS A 105 -6.99 -5.58 16.99
C LYS A 105 -6.21 -6.60 17.82
N GLY A 106 -4.96 -6.28 18.16
CA GLY A 106 -4.07 -7.20 18.86
C GLY A 106 -3.69 -8.38 17.97
N LEU A 107 -3.61 -9.58 18.56
CA LEU A 107 -3.21 -10.81 17.86
C LEU A 107 -4.40 -11.66 17.36
N TYR A 108 -5.55 -11.57 18.02
CA TYR A 108 -6.62 -12.58 17.87
C TYR A 108 -7.98 -12.03 17.43
N LYS A 109 -8.10 -10.73 17.16
CA LYS A 109 -9.39 -10.11 16.81
C LYS A 109 -9.29 -9.37 15.48
N ILE A 110 -10.26 -9.62 14.60
CA ILE A 110 -10.50 -8.79 13.41
C ILE A 110 -11.59 -7.77 13.73
N VAL A 111 -11.40 -6.53 13.32
CA VAL A 111 -12.32 -5.40 13.53
C VAL A 111 -12.88 -4.82 12.23
N GLY A 112 -12.32 -5.24 11.08
CA GLY A 112 -12.79 -4.82 9.77
C GLY A 112 -12.27 -5.72 8.66
N LYS A 113 -13.00 -5.71 7.54
CA LYS A 113 -12.64 -6.35 6.28
C LYS A 113 -13.08 -5.42 5.16
N GLY A 114 -12.23 -5.18 4.18
CA GLY A 114 -12.53 -4.33 3.02
C GLY A 114 -11.50 -4.51 1.94
#